data_AF-A0A7J7JEC9-F1
#
_entry.id   AF-A0A7J7JEC9-F1
#
_cell.length_a   1.000
_cell.length_b   1.000
_cell.length_c   1.000
_cell.angle_alpha   90.00
_cell.angle_beta   90.00
_cell.angle_gamma   90.00
#
_symmetry.space_group_name_H-M   'P 1'
#
loop_
_entity.id
_entity.type
_entity.pdbx_description
1 polymer ?
#
loop_
_entity_poly.entity_id
_entity_poly.type
_entity_poly.pdbx_seq_one_letter_code
_entity_poly.pdbx_strand_id
1 'polypeptide(L)'
;MATTLTVPLGFPNYDPSQVKAVMWFDGSRKKFVEVGEDASDWFSKYLNKEALLVTTHPDLMSEVNPQLTYSEAARVERHKGTRVTFEGTHPYLLISQNSIDDLNTRISEHVTNDSFRGNIVLSGSAELTPLHAYEEEKWKRIRIGAEAMMHTEKPCSRCPTIQIDFEKLELRKNKEPTTTLLRYHRGTRGKDKYTPVFGVNCSLIQEG
;
A
#
# COMPACT_ATOMS: atom_id res chain seq x y z
N MET A 1 -14.58 -26.77 -8.14
CA MET A 1 -14.85 -26.03 -6.88
C MET A 1 -15.67 -24.81 -7.22
N ALA A 2 -16.50 -24.31 -6.30
CA ALA A 2 -17.14 -23.01 -6.50
C ALA A 2 -16.04 -21.94 -6.64
N THR A 3 -16.06 -21.18 -7.73
CA THR A 3 -15.10 -20.09 -8.01
C THR A 3 -15.38 -18.82 -7.23
N THR A 4 -16.45 -18.82 -6.45
CA THR A 4 -16.94 -17.66 -5.70
C THR A 4 -17.33 -18.11 -4.30
N LEU A 5 -16.93 -17.32 -3.31
CA LEU A 5 -17.27 -17.45 -1.91
C LEU A 5 -18.14 -16.25 -1.51
N THR A 6 -19.26 -16.50 -0.85
CA THR A 6 -20.08 -15.44 -0.26
C THR A 6 -19.76 -15.33 1.22
N VAL A 7 -19.41 -14.13 1.67
CA VAL A 7 -19.08 -13.82 3.06
C VAL A 7 -19.98 -12.69 3.52
N PRO A 8 -20.59 -12.76 4.72
CA PRO A 8 -21.39 -11.65 5.23
C PRO A 8 -20.53 -10.40 5.45
N LEU A 9 -21.10 -9.22 5.16
CA LEU A 9 -20.49 -7.94 5.50
C LEU A 9 -20.71 -7.64 6.99
N GLY A 10 -19.69 -7.14 7.67
CA GLY A 10 -19.72 -6.77 9.08
C GLY A 10 -18.68 -7.51 9.91
N PHE A 11 -18.60 -7.13 11.18
CA PHE A 11 -17.74 -7.78 12.15
C PHE A 11 -18.60 -8.61 13.11
N PRO A 12 -18.26 -9.87 13.41
CA PRO A 12 -18.86 -10.53 14.56
C PRO A 12 -18.53 -9.72 15.82
N ASN A 13 -19.41 -9.76 16.84
CA ASN A 13 -19.12 -9.15 18.14
C ASN A 13 -17.75 -9.65 18.63
N TYR A 14 -16.86 -8.71 18.95
CA TYR A 14 -15.50 -9.06 19.33
C TYR A 14 -15.46 -9.90 20.61
N ASP A 15 -15.00 -11.13 20.45
CA ASP A 15 -14.52 -11.96 21.56
C ASP A 15 -13.00 -12.10 21.42
N PRO A 16 -12.19 -11.69 22.42
CA PRO A 16 -10.74 -11.90 22.42
C PRO A 16 -10.30 -13.35 22.18
N SER A 17 -11.16 -14.33 22.47
CA SER A 17 -10.92 -15.75 22.18
C SER A 17 -10.86 -16.06 20.67
N GLN A 18 -11.40 -15.17 19.83
CA GLN A 18 -11.46 -15.29 18.38
C GLN A 18 -10.19 -14.76 17.68
N VAL A 19 -9.18 -14.31 18.42
CA VAL A 19 -7.89 -13.95 17.82
C VAL A 19 -7.20 -15.22 17.32
N LYS A 20 -7.07 -15.34 16.00
CA LYS A 20 -6.49 -16.51 15.34
C LYS A 20 -5.11 -16.25 14.74
N ALA A 21 -4.74 -14.97 14.56
CA ALA A 21 -3.44 -14.60 14.05
C ALA A 21 -2.88 -13.34 14.74
N VAL A 22 -1.55 -13.31 14.85
CA VAL A 22 -0.79 -12.14 15.30
C VAL A 22 0.32 -11.89 14.31
N MET A 23 0.35 -10.71 13.70
CA MET A 23 1.42 -10.33 12.79
C MET A 23 2.27 -9.22 13.40
N TRP A 24 3.58 -9.28 13.12
CA TRP A 24 4.50 -8.20 13.39
C TRP A 24 4.70 -7.40 12.10
N PHE A 25 4.15 -6.20 12.06
CA PHE A 25 4.45 -5.19 11.05
C PHE A 25 4.48 -3.84 11.76
N ASP A 26 4.97 -2.80 11.11
CA ASP A 26 5.05 -1.45 11.67
C ASP A 26 5.82 -1.28 13.00
N GLY A 27 6.50 -2.31 13.50
CA GLY A 27 7.17 -2.28 14.81
C GLY A 27 6.25 -2.61 16.00
N SER A 28 5.04 -3.11 15.76
CA SER A 28 4.12 -3.58 16.79
C SER A 28 3.48 -4.93 16.45
N ARG A 29 2.88 -5.59 17.46
CA ARG A 29 2.06 -6.79 17.26
C ARG A 29 0.62 -6.39 17.04
N LYS A 30 0.03 -6.92 15.98
CA LYS A 30 -1.33 -6.64 15.57
C LYS A 30 -2.11 -7.94 15.53
N LYS A 31 -3.32 -7.91 16.09
CA LYS A 31 -4.18 -9.07 16.28
C LYS A 31 -5.25 -9.10 15.21
N PHE A 32 -5.56 -10.31 14.74
CA PHE A 32 -6.54 -10.54 13.69
C PHE A 32 -7.50 -11.64 14.10
N VAL A 33 -8.76 -11.43 13.73
CA VAL A 33 -9.84 -12.38 13.96
C VAL A 33 -10.16 -13.09 12.65
N GLU A 34 -10.46 -14.38 12.74
CA GLU A 34 -10.90 -15.14 11.57
C GLU A 34 -12.26 -14.64 11.09
N VAL A 35 -12.41 -14.53 9.77
CA VAL A 35 -13.66 -14.10 9.13
C VAL A 35 -14.73 -15.20 9.24
N GLY A 36 -14.32 -16.46 9.14
CA GLY A 36 -15.14 -17.64 9.34
C GLY A 36 -14.46 -18.89 8.80
N GLU A 37 -14.74 -20.04 9.41
CA GLU A 37 -14.12 -21.32 9.06
C GLU A 37 -14.35 -21.67 7.58
N ASP A 38 -15.58 -21.49 7.07
CA ASP A 38 -15.92 -21.73 5.65
C ASP A 38 -15.03 -20.93 4.68
N ALA A 39 -14.68 -19.69 5.05
CA ALA A 39 -13.84 -18.84 4.22
C ALA A 39 -12.38 -19.31 4.23
N SER A 40 -11.85 -19.62 5.41
CA SER A 40 -10.52 -20.21 5.59
C SER A 40 -10.39 -21.55 4.83
N ASP A 41 -11.41 -22.39 4.92
CA ASP A 41 -11.50 -23.67 4.21
C ASP A 41 -11.49 -23.49 2.69
N TRP A 42 -12.26 -22.51 2.20
CA TRP A 42 -12.33 -22.21 0.78
C TRP A 42 -10.97 -21.75 0.24
N PHE A 43 -10.31 -20.81 0.93
CA PHE A 43 -8.97 -20.34 0.56
C PHE A 43 -7.93 -21.46 0.67
N SER A 44 -8.04 -22.32 1.69
CA SER A 44 -7.12 -23.43 1.88
C SER A 44 -7.17 -24.43 0.72
N LYS A 45 -8.40 -24.74 0.27
CA LYS A 45 -8.65 -25.61 -0.90
C LYS A 45 -8.16 -24.94 -2.19
N TYR A 46 -8.42 -23.65 -2.37
CA TYR A 46 -8.00 -22.90 -3.56
C TYR A 46 -6.47 -22.80 -3.67
N LEU A 47 -5.79 -22.48 -2.58
CA LEU A 47 -4.32 -22.32 -2.52
C LEU A 47 -3.58 -23.65 -2.37
N ASN A 48 -4.30 -24.76 -2.16
CA ASN A 48 -3.75 -26.07 -1.82
C ASN A 48 -2.75 -26.00 -0.64
N LYS A 49 -3.11 -25.22 0.38
CA LYS A 49 -2.29 -24.97 1.56
C LYS A 49 -3.19 -24.52 2.70
N GLU A 50 -2.90 -24.93 3.94
CA GLU A 50 -3.59 -24.39 5.11
C GLU A 50 -3.48 -22.86 5.16
N ALA A 51 -4.63 -22.19 5.17
CA ALA A 51 -4.76 -20.74 5.11
C ALA A 51 -5.95 -20.27 5.95
N LEU A 52 -5.79 -19.13 6.63
CA LEU A 52 -6.86 -18.45 7.36
C LEU A 52 -7.21 -17.15 6.65
N LEU A 53 -8.51 -16.91 6.44
CA LEU A 53 -8.98 -15.58 6.07
C LEU A 53 -9.26 -14.80 7.34
N VAL A 54 -8.52 -13.71 7.57
CA VAL A 54 -8.61 -12.91 8.79
C VAL A 54 -8.92 -11.45 8.49
N THR A 55 -9.50 -10.75 9.47
CA THR A 55 -9.80 -9.31 9.42
C THR A 55 -9.37 -8.61 10.72
N THR A 56 -9.32 -7.27 10.69
CA THR A 56 -9.08 -6.46 11.88
C THR A 56 -10.41 -5.95 12.41
N HIS A 57 -10.82 -6.40 13.59
CA HIS A 57 -11.98 -5.85 14.30
C HIS A 57 -11.74 -4.35 14.62
N PRO A 58 -12.75 -3.46 14.56
CA PRO A 58 -12.59 -2.03 14.87
C PRO A 58 -11.88 -1.75 16.22
N ASP A 59 -12.14 -2.57 17.23
CA ASP A 59 -11.52 -2.47 18.56
C ASP A 59 -10.05 -2.92 18.60
N LEU A 60 -9.56 -3.59 17.54
CA LEU A 60 -8.18 -4.03 17.37
C LEU A 60 -7.38 -3.11 16.44
N MET A 61 -8.03 -2.16 15.76
CA MET A 61 -7.36 -1.22 14.88
C MET A 61 -6.37 -0.37 15.69
N SER A 62 -5.19 -0.13 15.11
CA SER A 62 -4.19 0.74 15.72
C SER A 62 -4.00 1.99 14.88
N GLU A 63 -3.59 3.07 15.54
CA GLU A 63 -3.06 4.23 14.84
C GLU A 63 -1.72 3.88 14.16
N VAL A 64 -1.40 4.60 13.09
CA VAL A 64 -0.11 4.50 12.39
C VAL A 64 1.04 4.72 13.37
N ASN A 65 2.05 3.84 13.35
CA ASN A 65 3.24 4.05 14.17
C ASN A 65 4.00 5.30 13.71
N PRO A 66 4.06 6.37 14.53
CA PRO A 66 4.70 7.63 14.14
C PRO A 66 6.20 7.48 13.89
N GLN A 67 6.86 6.42 14.41
CA GLN A 67 8.28 6.17 14.19
C GLN A 67 8.64 5.78 12.74
N LEU A 68 7.65 5.48 11.90
CA LEU A 68 7.86 5.09 10.50
C LEU A 68 7.82 6.27 9.51
N THR A 69 7.58 7.48 10.03
CA THR A 69 7.56 8.74 9.30
C THR A 69 8.95 9.41 9.35
N TYR A 70 9.28 10.25 8.36
CA TYR A 70 10.62 10.87 8.27
C TYR A 70 10.82 12.10 9.18
N SER A 71 9.78 12.69 9.77
CA SER A 71 9.95 13.93 10.54
C SER A 71 9.26 13.89 11.89
N GLU A 72 9.94 14.39 12.92
CA GLU A 72 9.40 14.48 14.28
C GLU A 72 8.15 15.35 14.37
N ALA A 73 8.01 16.36 13.50
CA ALA A 73 6.79 17.16 13.38
C ALA A 73 5.61 16.38 12.73
N ALA A 74 5.89 15.43 11.83
CA ALA A 74 4.86 14.54 11.26
C ALA A 74 4.33 13.51 12.27
N ARG A 75 5.10 13.22 13.34
CA ARG A 75 4.79 12.19 14.34
C ARG A 75 3.55 12.48 15.19
N VAL A 76 3.17 13.74 15.39
CA VAL A 76 2.20 14.12 16.44
C VAL A 76 0.89 14.69 15.90
N GLU A 77 0.90 15.45 14.79
CA GLU A 77 -0.32 16.09 14.27
C GLU A 77 -0.91 15.40 13.04
N ARG A 78 -0.07 14.84 12.15
CA ARG A 78 -0.51 14.31 10.84
C ARG A 78 -1.15 12.92 10.88
N HIS A 79 -1.09 12.25 12.03
CA HIS A 79 -1.51 10.87 12.19
C HIS A 79 -2.61 10.69 13.23
N LYS A 80 -3.04 11.76 13.92
CA LYS A 80 -4.13 11.68 14.90
C LYS A 80 -5.40 11.19 14.19
N GLY A 81 -5.94 10.05 14.62
CA GLY A 81 -7.12 9.44 14.02
C GLY A 81 -6.87 8.61 12.77
N THR A 82 -5.65 8.61 12.19
CA THR A 82 -5.34 7.73 11.05
C THR A 82 -5.16 6.30 11.54
N ARG A 83 -6.16 5.44 11.33
CA ARG A 83 -6.12 4.02 11.64
C ARG A 83 -5.59 3.22 10.46
N VAL A 84 -4.75 2.23 10.74
CA VAL A 84 -4.29 1.24 9.74
C VAL A 84 -4.64 -0.17 10.20
N THR A 85 -4.89 -1.03 9.23
CA THR A 85 -5.19 -2.45 9.42
C THR A 85 -3.99 -3.28 8.96
N PHE A 86 -4.01 -3.80 7.73
CA PHE A 86 -2.93 -4.57 7.12
C PHE A 86 -1.90 -3.66 6.42
N GLU A 87 -2.18 -2.38 6.28
CA GLU A 87 -1.30 -1.41 5.62
C GLU A 87 -0.04 -1.19 6.47
N GLY A 88 1.14 -1.40 5.87
CA GLY A 88 2.38 -1.49 6.64
C GLY A 88 2.89 -0.19 7.26
N THR A 89 2.72 0.97 6.60
CA THR A 89 3.30 2.23 7.10
C THR A 89 2.41 3.45 6.90
N HIS A 90 1.62 3.51 5.84
CA HIS A 90 0.74 4.62 5.50
C HIS A 90 -0.52 4.09 4.82
N PRO A 91 -1.69 4.71 5.05
CA PRO A 91 -2.98 4.22 4.55
C PRO A 91 -3.17 4.40 3.04
N TYR A 92 -2.47 5.36 2.43
CA TYR A 92 -2.65 5.68 1.02
C TYR A 92 -1.31 5.79 0.30
N LEU A 93 -1.31 5.33 -0.95
CA LEU A 93 -0.21 5.45 -1.89
C LEU A 93 -0.69 6.24 -3.11
N LEU A 94 -0.06 7.38 -3.35
CA LEU A 94 -0.28 8.24 -4.51
C LEU A 94 0.77 7.92 -5.59
N ILE A 95 0.30 7.76 -6.82
CA ILE A 95 1.14 7.51 -8.01
C ILE A 95 0.61 8.34 -9.16
N SER A 96 1.48 8.79 -10.07
CA SER A 96 1.04 9.33 -11.36
C SER A 96 1.23 8.33 -12.51
N GLN A 97 0.30 8.34 -13.46
CA GLN A 97 0.42 7.59 -14.71
C GLN A 97 1.67 8.04 -15.49
N ASN A 98 1.99 9.34 -15.45
CA ASN A 98 3.21 9.88 -16.05
C ASN A 98 4.50 9.25 -15.48
N SER A 99 4.56 8.95 -14.17
CA SER A 99 5.67 8.20 -13.58
C SER A 99 5.73 6.75 -14.08
N ILE A 100 4.59 6.09 -14.25
CA ILE A 100 4.51 4.72 -14.78
C ILE A 100 4.98 4.70 -16.24
N ASP A 101 4.51 5.65 -17.03
CA ASP A 101 4.86 5.77 -18.45
C ASP A 101 6.36 6.03 -18.63
N ASP A 102 6.94 6.96 -17.87
CA ASP A 102 8.39 7.20 -17.89
C ASP A 102 9.18 5.95 -17.52
N LEU A 103 8.78 5.22 -16.48
CA LEU A 103 9.42 3.96 -16.11
C LEU A 103 9.32 2.92 -17.24
N ASN A 104 8.15 2.81 -17.89
CA ASN A 104 7.93 1.90 -19.00
C ASN A 104 8.82 2.21 -20.21
N THR A 105 9.25 3.46 -20.42
CA THR A 105 10.25 3.78 -21.47
C THR A 105 11.64 3.20 -21.19
N ARG A 106 11.90 2.73 -19.96
CA ARG A 106 13.22 2.28 -19.48
C ARG A 106 13.31 0.77 -19.27
N ILE A 107 12.20 0.05 -19.38
CA ILE A 107 12.11 -1.40 -19.14
C ILE A 107 11.52 -2.12 -20.35
N SER A 108 11.90 -3.38 -20.56
CA SER A 108 11.38 -4.18 -21.67
C SER A 108 9.99 -4.75 -21.42
N GLU A 109 9.67 -5.02 -20.15
CA GLU A 109 8.38 -5.59 -19.73
C GLU A 109 7.60 -4.53 -18.98
N HIS A 110 6.54 -4.02 -19.61
CA HIS A 110 5.77 -2.92 -19.06
C HIS A 110 5.12 -3.31 -17.72
N VAL A 111 4.94 -2.31 -16.87
CA VAL A 111 4.23 -2.38 -15.61
C VAL A 111 3.00 -1.47 -15.64
N THR A 112 2.01 -1.83 -14.83
CA THR A 112 0.79 -1.04 -14.61
C THR A 112 0.75 -0.58 -13.16
N ASN A 113 -0.27 0.18 -12.79
CA ASN A 113 -0.51 0.52 -11.39
C ASN A 113 -0.65 -0.74 -10.50
N ASP A 114 -1.14 -1.86 -11.03
CA ASP A 114 -1.33 -3.09 -10.25
C ASP A 114 0.00 -3.64 -9.70
N SER A 115 1.10 -3.43 -10.43
CA SER A 115 2.45 -3.74 -9.95
C SER A 115 2.81 -2.97 -8.67
N PHE A 116 2.27 -1.77 -8.53
CA PHE A 116 2.59 -0.80 -7.49
C PHE A 116 1.52 -0.66 -6.41
N ARG A 117 0.28 -1.09 -6.69
CA ARG A 117 -0.88 -1.03 -5.80
C ARG A 117 -1.17 0.38 -5.29
N GLY A 118 -1.06 1.38 -6.18
CA GLY A 118 -1.44 2.76 -5.85
C GLY A 118 -2.94 2.87 -5.60
N ASN A 119 -3.31 3.53 -4.50
CA ASN A 119 -4.71 3.80 -4.15
C ASN A 119 -5.27 4.98 -4.95
N ILE A 120 -4.43 6.01 -5.14
CA ILE A 120 -4.77 7.22 -5.88
C ILE A 120 -3.83 7.28 -7.08
N VAL A 121 -4.40 7.18 -8.28
CA VAL A 121 -3.65 7.26 -9.54
C VAL A 121 -4.03 8.56 -10.24
N LEU A 122 -3.05 9.43 -10.43
CA LEU A 122 -3.24 10.69 -11.14
C LEU A 122 -2.90 10.53 -12.60
N SER A 123 -3.77 10.99 -13.47
CA SER A 123 -3.47 11.23 -14.88
C SER A 123 -3.37 12.73 -15.09
N GLY A 124 -2.28 13.20 -15.68
CA GLY A 124 -2.28 14.53 -16.29
C GLY A 124 -3.37 14.60 -17.37
N SER A 125 -3.98 15.77 -17.56
CA SER A 125 -4.79 16.03 -18.75
C SER A 125 -4.19 17.20 -19.51
N ALA A 126 -4.32 17.19 -20.84
CA ALA A 126 -3.85 18.30 -21.68
C ALA A 126 -4.56 19.64 -21.37
N GLU A 127 -5.71 19.57 -20.70
CA GLU A 127 -6.53 20.73 -20.30
C GLU A 127 -6.14 21.29 -18.92
N LEU A 128 -5.32 20.57 -18.15
CA LEU A 128 -4.79 20.98 -16.86
C LEU A 128 -3.28 21.24 -16.96
N THR A 129 -2.68 21.69 -15.85
CA THR A 129 -1.22 21.80 -15.73
C THR A 129 -0.56 20.46 -16.10
N PRO A 130 0.41 20.43 -17.03
CA PRO A 130 1.14 19.22 -17.36
C PRO A 130 1.76 18.62 -16.11
N LEU A 131 1.54 17.32 -15.90
CA LEU A 131 2.15 16.58 -14.81
C LEU A 131 3.41 15.90 -15.30
N HIS A 132 4.58 16.31 -14.78
CA HIS A 132 5.83 15.65 -15.10
C HIS A 132 5.98 14.33 -14.31
N ALA A 133 6.73 13.38 -14.86
CA ALA A 133 7.06 12.15 -14.15
C ALA A 133 7.72 12.45 -12.79
N TYR A 134 7.27 11.72 -11.76
CA TYR A 134 7.69 11.81 -10.36
C TYR A 134 7.42 13.15 -9.68
N GLU A 135 6.61 14.02 -10.28
CA GLU A 135 6.28 15.31 -9.68
C GLU A 135 5.43 15.15 -8.42
N GLU A 136 4.59 14.11 -8.36
CA GLU A 136 3.76 13.80 -7.20
C GLU A 136 4.59 13.58 -5.93
N GLU A 137 5.82 13.10 -6.07
CA GLU A 137 6.73 12.82 -4.96
C GLU A 137 7.29 14.10 -4.31
N LYS A 138 7.16 15.26 -4.99
CA LYS A 138 7.68 16.56 -4.51
C LYS A 138 6.63 17.39 -3.78
N TRP A 139 5.36 17.03 -3.90
CA TRP A 139 4.29 17.76 -3.24
C TRP A 139 4.38 17.60 -1.72
N LYS A 140 3.75 18.53 -0.99
CA LYS A 140 3.66 18.49 0.49
C LYS A 140 2.26 18.17 0.99
N ARG A 141 1.26 18.55 0.20
CA ARG A 141 -0.17 18.41 0.47
C ARG A 141 -0.89 18.24 -0.84
N ILE A 142 -1.95 17.45 -0.81
CA ILE A 142 -2.90 17.31 -1.91
C ILE A 142 -4.30 17.54 -1.36
N ARG A 143 -5.18 18.10 -2.20
CA ARG A 143 -6.61 18.22 -1.92
C ARG A 143 -7.36 17.52 -3.04
N ILE A 144 -8.30 16.65 -2.67
CA ILE A 144 -9.12 15.89 -3.60
C ILE A 144 -10.58 16.27 -3.33
N GLY A 145 -11.28 16.73 -4.38
CA GLY A 145 -12.61 17.31 -4.21
C GLY A 145 -12.60 18.61 -3.40
N ALA A 146 -13.70 18.87 -2.69
CA ALA A 146 -13.88 20.11 -1.92
C ALA A 146 -13.19 20.06 -0.55
N GLU A 147 -13.22 18.90 0.12
CA GLU A 147 -12.92 18.79 1.56
C GLU A 147 -11.72 17.89 1.87
N ALA A 148 -11.55 16.77 1.17
CA ALA A 148 -10.51 15.81 1.52
C ALA A 148 -9.11 16.39 1.30
N MET A 149 -8.32 16.45 2.39
CA MET A 149 -6.95 16.94 2.37
C MET A 149 -6.00 15.88 2.89
N MET A 150 -4.85 15.73 2.23
CA MET A 150 -3.85 14.73 2.60
C MET A 150 -2.46 15.34 2.63
N HIS A 151 -1.61 14.81 3.50
CA HIS A 151 -0.18 15.08 3.53
C HIS A 151 0.54 14.02 2.71
N THR A 152 1.50 14.43 1.90
CA THR A 152 2.51 13.54 1.34
C THR A 152 3.64 13.41 2.35
N GLU A 153 3.95 12.17 2.75
CA GLU A 153 4.89 11.89 3.84
C GLU A 153 6.28 11.58 3.30
N LYS A 154 6.37 10.55 2.45
CA LYS A 154 7.64 10.11 1.87
C LYS A 154 7.48 9.26 0.62
N PRO A 155 8.48 9.24 -0.28
CA PRO A 155 8.55 8.24 -1.34
C PRO A 155 8.41 6.82 -0.77
N CYS A 156 7.69 5.97 -1.49
CA CYS A 156 7.41 4.60 -1.07
C CYS A 156 8.54 3.68 -1.53
N SER A 157 9.33 3.19 -0.57
CA SER A 157 10.28 2.11 -0.82
C SER A 157 9.56 0.86 -1.29
N ARG A 158 10.04 0.29 -2.40
CA ARG A 158 9.40 -0.86 -3.03
C ARG A 158 10.05 -2.15 -2.60
N CYS A 159 9.20 -3.09 -2.16
CA CYS A 159 9.60 -4.46 -1.92
C CYS A 159 9.61 -5.24 -3.24
N PRO A 160 10.26 -6.43 -3.28
CA PRO A 160 10.32 -7.26 -4.48
C PRO A 160 8.96 -7.72 -5.05
N THR A 161 7.85 -7.48 -4.36
CA THR A 161 6.51 -7.81 -4.87
C THR A 161 6.15 -7.06 -6.16
N ILE A 162 6.84 -5.95 -6.46
CA ILE A 162 6.69 -5.23 -7.74
C ILE A 162 7.28 -6.01 -8.93
N GLN A 163 8.04 -7.08 -8.66
CA GLN A 163 8.67 -7.94 -9.68
C GLN A 163 7.75 -9.08 -10.15
N ILE A 164 6.54 -9.16 -9.62
CA ILE A 164 5.54 -10.15 -10.02
C ILE A 164 4.95 -9.72 -11.36
N ASP A 165 5.01 -10.62 -12.35
CA ASP A 165 4.21 -10.54 -13.56
C ASP A 165 2.78 -10.99 -13.23
N PHE A 166 1.81 -10.09 -13.37
CA PHE A 166 0.41 -10.37 -12.99
C PHE A 166 -0.34 -11.21 -14.03
N GLU A 167 0.14 -11.25 -15.28
CA GLU A 167 -0.44 -12.14 -16.29
C GLU A 167 0.05 -13.57 -16.09
N LYS A 168 1.34 -13.74 -15.77
CA LYS A 168 1.95 -15.06 -15.56
C LYS A 168 1.88 -15.57 -14.12
N LEU A 169 1.59 -14.69 -13.16
CA LEU A 169 1.60 -14.97 -11.72
C LEU A 169 2.96 -15.49 -11.21
N GLU A 170 4.06 -15.03 -11.82
CA GLU A 170 5.43 -15.46 -11.53
C GLU A 170 6.36 -14.26 -11.26
N LEU A 171 7.45 -14.49 -10.53
CA LEU A 171 8.52 -13.50 -10.41
C LEU A 171 9.27 -13.36 -11.73
N ARG A 172 9.43 -12.13 -12.20
CA ARG A 172 10.23 -11.82 -13.39
C ARG A 172 11.70 -12.17 -13.15
N LYS A 173 12.28 -12.96 -14.06
CA LYS A 173 13.67 -13.45 -13.96
C LYS A 173 14.70 -12.33 -13.94
N ASN A 174 14.44 -11.23 -14.63
CA ASN A 174 15.28 -10.03 -14.70
C ASN A 174 15.14 -9.09 -13.48
N LYS A 175 14.23 -9.41 -12.55
CA LYS A 175 13.91 -8.60 -11.36
C LYS A 175 13.41 -7.19 -11.70
N GLU A 176 12.84 -6.98 -12.88
CA GLU A 176 12.23 -5.69 -13.24
C GLU A 176 10.87 -5.49 -12.57
N PRO A 177 10.49 -4.25 -12.22
CA PRO A 177 11.18 -2.98 -12.49
C PRO A 177 12.22 -2.59 -11.42
N THR A 178 12.49 -3.46 -10.44
CA THR A 178 13.39 -3.13 -9.31
C THR A 178 14.80 -2.83 -9.79
N THR A 179 15.34 -3.63 -10.72
CA THR A 179 16.67 -3.44 -11.29
C THR A 179 16.82 -2.06 -11.93
N THR A 180 15.83 -1.62 -12.70
CA THR A 180 15.85 -0.31 -13.36
C THR A 180 15.65 0.85 -12.38
N LEU A 181 14.68 0.78 -11.47
CA LEU A 181 14.51 1.79 -10.42
C LEU A 181 15.78 1.97 -9.57
N LEU A 182 16.44 0.86 -9.21
CA LEU A 182 17.72 0.89 -8.51
C LEU A 182 18.85 1.55 -9.29
N ARG A 183 18.70 1.89 -10.57
CA ARG A 183 19.73 2.62 -11.32
C ARG A 183 19.51 4.12 -11.24
N TYR A 184 18.28 4.59 -11.45
CA TYR A 184 17.97 6.02 -11.63
C TYR A 184 17.03 6.66 -10.60
N HIS A 185 16.23 5.87 -9.86
CA HIS A 185 15.21 6.37 -8.93
C HIS A 185 15.27 5.65 -7.58
N ARG A 186 16.29 6.01 -6.79
CA ARG A 186 16.56 5.43 -5.47
C ARG A 186 16.23 6.39 -4.35
N GLY A 187 15.79 5.84 -3.22
CA GLY A 187 15.65 6.59 -1.98
C GLY A 187 16.98 7.22 -1.57
N THR A 188 16.92 8.46 -1.06
CA THR A 188 18.10 9.27 -0.72
C THR A 188 18.25 9.53 0.78
N ARG A 189 17.27 9.15 1.59
CA ARG A 189 17.17 9.52 3.01
C ARG A 189 16.83 8.33 3.91
N GLY A 190 17.28 8.40 5.16
CA GLY A 190 16.90 7.47 6.22
C GLY A 190 17.19 6.00 5.90
N LYS A 191 16.35 5.11 6.42
CA LYS A 191 16.43 3.65 6.20
C LYS A 191 16.15 3.22 4.77
N ASP A 192 15.55 4.11 3.98
CA ASP A 192 15.13 3.86 2.60
C ASP A 192 16.23 4.26 1.60
N LYS A 193 17.38 4.76 2.10
CA LYS A 193 18.51 5.11 1.26
C LYS A 193 18.96 3.88 0.45
N TYR A 194 19.15 4.07 -0.85
CA TYR A 194 19.52 3.03 -1.82
C TYR A 194 18.46 1.96 -2.09
N THR A 195 17.25 2.09 -1.56
CA THR A 195 16.11 1.24 -1.96
C THR A 195 15.48 1.78 -3.25
N PRO A 196 14.85 0.95 -4.09
CA PRO A 196 14.01 1.45 -5.16
C PRO A 196 12.82 2.19 -4.53
N VAL A 197 12.52 3.40 -5.01
CA VAL A 197 11.34 4.14 -4.59
C VAL A 197 10.44 4.37 -5.79
N PHE A 198 9.12 4.39 -5.58
CA PHE A 198 8.18 4.74 -6.64
C PHE A 198 6.84 5.15 -6.04
N GLY A 199 6.35 6.34 -6.34
CA GLY A 199 5.14 6.89 -5.72
C GLY A 199 5.38 7.39 -4.30
N VAL A 200 4.39 8.06 -3.73
CA VAL A 200 4.51 8.75 -2.44
C VAL A 200 3.42 8.28 -1.47
N ASN A 201 3.84 7.96 -0.25
CA ASN A 201 2.94 7.61 0.83
C ASN A 201 2.21 8.86 1.34
N CYS A 202 0.93 8.72 1.62
CA CYS A 202 0.07 9.81 2.08
C CYS A 202 -0.66 9.47 3.38
N SER A 203 -0.88 10.50 4.20
CA SER A 203 -1.68 10.49 5.43
C SER A 203 -2.86 11.46 5.29
N LEU A 204 -3.97 11.18 5.95
CA LEU A 204 -5.15 12.02 5.87
C LEU A 204 -5.03 13.19 6.86
N ILE A 205 -5.35 14.40 6.39
CA ILE A 205 -5.44 15.62 7.22
C ILE A 205 -6.90 15.87 7.60
N GLN A 206 -7.78 15.73 6.61
CA GLN A 206 -9.19 16.00 6.70
C GLN A 206 -9.94 15.03 5.80
N GLU A 207 -10.97 14.38 6.36
CA GLU A 207 -11.97 13.60 5.62
C GLU A 207 -12.85 14.52 4.78
N GLY A 208 -13.46 13.98 3.72
CA GLY A 208 -14.39 14.72 2.86
C GLY A 208 -15.58 13.88 2.45
#